data_AF-A0A3M1PMH8-F1
#
_entry.id   AF-A0A3M1PMH8-F1
#
_cell.length_a   1.000
_cell.length_b   1.000
_cell.length_c   1.000
_cell.angle_alpha   90.00
_cell.angle_beta   90.00
_cell.angle_gamma   90.00
#
_symmetry.space_group_name_H-M   'P 1'
#
loop_
_entity.id
_entity.type
_entity.pdbx_description
1 polymer ?
#
loop_
_entity_poly.entity_id
_entity_poly.type
_entity_poly.pdbx_seq_one_letter_code
_entity_poly.pdbx_strand_id
1 'polypeptide(L)'
;MAMSRDRMRVAGIGRWLAVVVLVGIVSGCGGKKANPLRVTVMRCPAPAVVEGLSTLTRFANGRRTADAVLFTASIEDLALKCEQGERVRSLLRFRIVAIRGPALRDDVVEVPYFVAVMRDNGEIVAKKIYRTRLVFARGAKRAETVEEILQTIPSIDQARRYDYELLVGFQVKTDDLIFNVVR
;
A
#
# COMPACT_ATOMS: atom_id res chain seq x y z
N MET A 1 -9.84 105.85 -23.14
CA MET A 1 -10.40 104.50 -23.41
C MET A 1 -10.73 103.84 -22.09
N ALA A 2 -11.94 103.31 -22.00
CA ALA A 2 -12.56 102.74 -20.82
C ALA A 2 -11.98 101.38 -20.40
N MET A 3 -12.20 101.04 -19.12
CA MET A 3 -12.51 99.70 -18.54
C MET A 3 -11.95 99.69 -17.11
N SER A 4 -12.74 100.10 -16.10
CA SER A 4 -13.66 99.24 -15.34
C SER A 4 -12.99 97.95 -14.86
N ARG A 5 -12.72 97.88 -13.55
CA ARG A 5 -12.87 96.61 -12.83
C ARG A 5 -13.14 96.80 -11.36
N ASP A 6 -14.13 96.02 -10.96
CA ASP A 6 -14.89 96.06 -9.73
C ASP A 6 -14.14 95.69 -8.47
N ARG A 7 -14.75 96.16 -7.39
CA ARG A 7 -14.52 95.89 -5.97
C ARG A 7 -14.33 94.41 -5.65
N MET A 8 -13.58 94.12 -4.59
CA MET A 8 -14.12 93.33 -3.48
C MET A 8 -13.32 93.56 -2.20
N ARG A 9 -14.07 93.84 -1.12
CA ARG A 9 -13.59 94.21 0.21
C ARG A 9 -13.19 92.96 1.01
N VAL A 10 -12.18 93.18 1.84
CA VAL A 10 -11.67 92.34 2.92
C VAL A 10 -12.77 91.97 3.92
N ALA A 11 -12.79 90.71 4.36
CA ALA A 11 -13.12 90.35 5.74
C ALA A 11 -12.58 88.94 6.01
N GLY A 12 -11.51 88.85 6.80
CA GLY A 12 -11.11 87.59 7.42
C GLY A 12 -12.10 87.21 8.52
N ILE A 13 -12.02 85.96 8.96
CA ILE A 13 -12.07 85.53 10.37
C ILE A 13 -11.91 84.01 10.35
N GLY A 14 -10.85 83.55 11.01
CA GLY A 14 -10.53 82.14 11.17
C GLY A 14 -11.54 81.42 12.05
N ARG A 15 -11.86 80.19 11.66
CA ARG A 15 -12.47 79.17 12.52
C ARG A 15 -11.94 77.82 12.08
N TRP A 16 -10.78 77.45 12.62
CA TRP A 16 -10.26 76.09 12.55
C TRP A 16 -11.14 75.20 13.42
N LEU A 17 -12.04 74.44 12.80
CA LEU A 17 -12.73 73.32 13.43
C LEU A 17 -12.07 72.03 12.94
N ALA A 18 -11.30 71.40 13.82
CA ALA A 18 -10.76 70.06 13.64
C ALA A 18 -11.92 69.06 13.67
N VAL A 19 -12.22 68.44 12.52
CA VAL A 19 -13.09 67.25 12.46
C VAL A 19 -12.19 66.02 12.59
N VAL A 20 -12.31 65.34 13.72
CA VAL A 20 -11.65 64.07 14.03
C VAL A 20 -12.24 62.98 13.13
N VAL A 21 -11.41 62.41 12.26
CA VAL A 21 -11.75 61.23 11.45
C VAL A 21 -11.73 60.01 12.36
N LEU A 22 -12.91 59.44 12.65
CA LEU A 22 -13.07 58.14 13.29
C LEU A 22 -12.67 57.04 12.28
N VAL A 23 -11.41 56.62 12.31
CA VAL A 23 -10.92 55.46 11.55
C VAL A 23 -11.38 54.19 12.26
N GLY A 24 -12.13 53.35 11.53
CA GLY A 24 -12.73 52.12 12.03
C GLY A 24 -11.71 51.05 12.42
N ILE A 25 -11.91 50.45 13.59
CA ILE A 25 -11.25 49.22 14.00
C ILE A 25 -12.26 48.09 13.83
N VAL A 26 -12.22 47.41 12.68
CA VAL A 26 -12.87 46.11 12.50
C VAL A 26 -11.93 45.06 13.11
N SER A 27 -12.21 44.67 14.35
CA SER A 27 -11.51 43.60 15.05
C SER A 27 -12.32 42.31 15.02
N GLY A 28 -11.72 41.22 14.50
CA GLY A 28 -12.19 39.83 14.65
C GLY A 28 -13.22 39.41 13.60
N CYS A 29 -13.13 38.25 12.94
CA CYS A 29 -12.77 36.96 13.52
C CYS A 29 -12.13 36.06 12.44
N GLY A 30 -10.81 36.16 12.28
CA GLY A 30 -10.02 35.22 11.50
C GLY A 30 -9.72 33.94 12.29
N GLY A 31 -10.76 33.31 12.86
CA GLY A 31 -10.62 32.03 13.54
C GLY A 31 -10.23 30.98 12.51
N LYS A 32 -8.93 30.70 12.38
CA LYS A 32 -8.46 29.50 11.69
C LYS A 32 -9.15 28.32 12.35
N LYS A 33 -10.15 27.74 11.70
CA LYS A 33 -10.82 26.53 12.19
C LYS A 33 -9.75 25.46 12.29
N ALA A 34 -9.26 25.22 13.51
CA ALA A 34 -8.38 24.10 13.77
C ALA A 34 -9.17 22.85 13.39
N ASN A 35 -8.61 22.04 12.50
CA ASN A 35 -9.21 20.75 12.17
C ASN A 35 -9.24 19.94 13.49
N PRO A 36 -10.42 19.54 14.00
CA PRO A 36 -10.53 18.84 15.28
C PRO A 36 -9.98 17.40 15.22
N LEU A 37 -9.54 16.94 14.03
CA LEU A 37 -9.04 15.60 13.80
C LEU A 37 -7.54 15.47 14.07
N ARG A 38 -7.16 14.43 14.82
CA ARG A 38 -5.78 13.92 14.87
C ARG A 38 -5.63 12.82 13.82
N VAL A 39 -5.14 13.17 12.65
CA VAL A 39 -4.92 12.22 11.55
C VAL A 39 -3.52 11.61 11.66
N THR A 40 -3.46 10.29 11.77
CA THR A 40 -2.20 9.53 11.64
C THR A 40 -2.24 8.77 10.33
N VAL A 41 -1.34 9.10 9.41
CA VAL A 41 -1.25 8.43 8.11
C VAL A 41 -0.19 7.35 8.17
N MET A 42 -0.58 6.11 7.91
CA MET A 42 0.34 4.98 7.83
C MET A 42 0.89 4.83 6.40
N ARG A 43 2.21 4.75 6.27
CA ARG A 43 2.95 4.51 5.02
C ARG A 43 3.46 3.07 4.91
N CYS A 44 2.62 2.12 5.30
CA CYS A 44 2.92 0.69 5.13
C CYS A 44 2.54 0.24 3.73
N PRO A 45 3.32 -0.65 3.10
CA PRO A 45 2.90 -1.33 1.89
C PRO A 45 1.60 -2.11 2.08
N ALA A 46 0.80 -2.23 1.03
CA ALA A 46 -0.37 -3.12 1.04
C ALA A 46 0.06 -4.58 0.75
N PRO A 47 -0.25 -5.55 1.62
CA PRO A 47 0.00 -6.97 1.32
C PRO A 47 -1.13 -7.53 0.45
N ALA A 48 -0.81 -8.35 -0.55
CA ALA A 48 -1.82 -9.07 -1.33
C ALA A 48 -1.32 -10.44 -1.80
N VAL A 49 -2.26 -11.37 -1.99
CA VAL A 49 -2.01 -12.63 -2.71
C VAL A 49 -2.43 -12.41 -4.15
N VAL A 50 -1.57 -12.76 -5.11
CA VAL A 50 -1.87 -12.61 -6.53
C VAL A 50 -2.97 -13.59 -6.94
N GLU A 51 -4.05 -13.07 -7.51
CA GLU A 51 -5.15 -13.87 -8.03
C GLU A 51 -4.65 -14.86 -9.10
N GLY A 52 -5.18 -16.07 -9.10
CA GLY A 52 -4.71 -17.15 -9.97
C GLY A 52 -3.31 -17.71 -9.62
N LEU A 53 -2.62 -17.15 -8.63
CA LEU A 53 -1.36 -17.69 -8.10
C LEU A 53 -1.43 -17.98 -6.59
N SER A 54 -2.62 -17.86 -5.98
CA SER A 54 -2.90 -18.20 -4.58
C SER A 54 -2.93 -19.70 -4.31
N THR A 55 -3.11 -20.49 -5.37
CA THR A 55 -3.13 -21.96 -5.33
C THR A 55 -2.20 -22.55 -6.37
N LEU A 56 -1.69 -23.75 -6.10
CA LEU A 56 -0.82 -24.50 -7.01
C LEU A 56 -1.15 -25.97 -6.93
N THR A 57 -1.61 -26.55 -8.04
CA THR A 57 -1.74 -28.01 -8.16
C THR A 57 -0.57 -28.59 -8.92
N ARG A 58 0.11 -29.58 -8.33
CA ARG A 58 1.19 -30.33 -8.98
C ARG A 58 0.69 -31.71 -9.40
N PHE A 59 1.11 -32.12 -10.59
CA PHE A 59 0.72 -33.37 -11.21
C PHE A 59 1.93 -34.28 -11.47
N ALA A 60 1.71 -35.58 -11.40
CA ALA A 60 2.69 -36.58 -11.79
C ALA A 60 2.79 -36.67 -13.32
N ASN A 61 4.02 -36.81 -13.83
CA ASN A 61 4.29 -37.15 -15.24
C ASN A 61 3.60 -36.25 -16.28
N GLY A 62 3.33 -34.97 -15.95
CA GLY A 62 2.64 -34.03 -16.84
C GLY A 62 1.16 -34.34 -17.12
N ARG A 63 0.60 -35.39 -16.51
CA ARG A 63 -0.81 -35.80 -16.69
C ARG A 63 -1.72 -34.91 -15.86
N ARG A 64 -2.63 -34.17 -16.49
CA ARG A 64 -3.58 -33.27 -15.80
C ARG A 64 -4.91 -33.96 -15.48
N THR A 65 -4.85 -35.10 -14.78
CA THR A 65 -6.03 -35.86 -14.35
C THR A 65 -6.10 -35.91 -12.83
N ALA A 66 -7.30 -36.11 -12.27
CA ALA A 66 -7.51 -36.08 -10.81
C ALA A 66 -6.69 -37.17 -10.07
N ASP A 67 -6.55 -38.35 -10.67
CA ASP A 67 -5.72 -39.46 -10.17
C ASP A 67 -4.21 -39.16 -10.20
N ALA A 68 -3.78 -38.20 -11.02
CA ALA A 68 -2.39 -37.81 -11.19
C ALA A 68 -1.97 -36.63 -10.28
N VAL A 69 -2.88 -36.09 -9.46
CA VAL A 69 -2.55 -34.99 -8.54
C VAL A 69 -1.58 -35.49 -7.47
N LEU A 70 -0.39 -34.87 -7.42
CA LEU A 70 0.58 -35.05 -6.34
C LEU A 70 0.12 -34.28 -5.11
N PHE A 71 -0.08 -32.97 -5.24
CA PHE A 71 -0.59 -32.15 -4.15
C PHE A 71 -1.23 -30.87 -4.69
N THR A 72 -2.08 -30.26 -3.85
CA THR A 72 -2.58 -28.91 -4.05
C THR A 72 -2.10 -28.05 -2.88
N ALA A 73 -1.43 -26.94 -3.18
CA ALA A 73 -0.98 -25.97 -2.19
C ALA A 73 -1.82 -24.68 -2.23
N SER A 74 -2.00 -24.05 -1.08
CA SER A 74 -2.68 -22.75 -0.89
C SER A 74 -1.82 -21.81 -0.02
N ILE A 75 -1.88 -20.52 -0.33
CA ILE A 75 -1.40 -19.45 0.55
C ILE A 75 -2.59 -18.98 1.39
N GLU A 76 -2.43 -19.01 2.72
CA GLU A 76 -3.48 -18.71 3.69
C GLU A 76 -2.97 -17.72 4.74
N ASP A 77 -3.91 -17.04 5.43
CA ASP A 77 -3.64 -16.16 6.59
C ASP A 77 -2.54 -15.12 6.36
N LEU A 78 -2.61 -14.43 5.21
CA LEU A 78 -1.71 -13.33 4.89
C LEU A 78 -1.92 -12.17 5.87
N ALA A 79 -0.85 -11.78 6.55
CA ALA A 79 -0.83 -10.67 7.50
C ALA A 79 0.45 -9.84 7.33
N LEU A 80 0.36 -8.56 7.69
CA LEU A 80 1.48 -7.64 7.70
C LEU A 80 1.61 -6.99 9.07
N LYS A 81 2.80 -7.07 9.66
CA LYS A 81 3.22 -6.16 10.74
C LYS A 81 4.13 -5.11 10.14
N CYS A 82 3.91 -3.85 10.46
CA CYS A 82 4.66 -2.76 9.85
C CYS A 82 5.02 -1.70 10.87
N GLU A 83 6.30 -1.33 10.89
CA GLU A 83 6.90 -0.32 11.75
C GLU A 83 7.39 0.84 10.89
N GLN A 84 6.97 2.06 11.23
CA GLN A 84 7.37 3.28 10.52
C GLN A 84 8.26 4.13 11.42
N GLY A 85 9.53 4.23 11.04
CA GLY A 85 10.51 5.17 11.61
C GLY A 85 11.22 5.92 10.50
N GLU A 86 12.54 6.06 10.59
CA GLU A 86 13.36 6.57 9.46
C GLU A 86 13.23 5.70 8.22
N ARG A 87 13.06 4.39 8.43
CA ARG A 87 12.77 3.38 7.42
C ARG A 87 11.40 2.79 7.69
N VAL A 88 10.77 2.23 6.67
CA VAL A 88 9.54 1.45 6.86
C VAL A 88 9.90 -0.03 6.80
N ARG A 89 9.72 -0.73 7.92
CA ARG A 89 9.99 -2.17 8.04
C ARG A 89 8.68 -2.92 8.06
N SER A 90 8.56 -3.91 7.19
CA SER A 90 7.36 -4.70 6.98
C SER A 90 7.68 -6.17 7.14
N LEU A 91 7.11 -6.81 8.15
CA LEU A 91 7.14 -8.26 8.33
C LEU A 91 5.87 -8.85 7.73
N LEU A 92 6.01 -9.47 6.57
CA LEU A 92 4.95 -10.19 5.89
C LEU A 92 4.91 -11.63 6.42
N ARG A 93 3.76 -12.07 6.91
CA ARG A 93 3.58 -13.41 7.47
C ARG A 93 2.41 -14.09 6.78
N PHE A 94 2.58 -15.35 6.39
CA PHE A 94 1.51 -16.15 5.78
C PHE A 94 1.80 -17.64 6.00
N ARG A 95 0.76 -18.47 5.81
CA ARG A 95 0.89 -19.92 5.83
C ARG A 95 0.91 -20.45 4.41
N ILE A 96 1.78 -21.42 4.14
CA ILE A 96 1.65 -22.30 2.99
C ILE A 96 1.12 -23.63 3.49
N VAL A 97 0.04 -24.08 2.88
CA VAL A 97 -0.63 -25.33 3.20
C VAL A 97 -0.58 -26.21 1.98
N ALA A 98 -0.31 -27.50 2.16
CA ALA A 98 -0.39 -28.50 1.11
C ALA A 98 -1.36 -29.62 1.51
N ILE A 99 -2.24 -29.98 0.57
CA ILE A 99 -3.12 -31.14 0.65
C ILE A 99 -2.56 -32.23 -0.25
N ARG A 100 -2.38 -33.42 0.32
CA ARG A 100 -1.88 -34.62 -0.36
C ARG A 100 -2.91 -35.09 -1.39
N GLY A 101 -2.45 -35.28 -2.62
CA GLY A 101 -3.20 -35.90 -3.70
C GLY A 101 -2.98 -37.42 -3.80
N PRO A 102 -3.80 -38.12 -4.61
CA PRO A 102 -3.77 -39.57 -4.74
C PRO A 102 -2.50 -40.13 -5.39
N ALA A 103 -1.74 -39.32 -6.15
CA ALA A 103 -0.51 -39.75 -6.80
C ALA A 103 0.74 -39.56 -5.93
N LEU A 104 0.68 -38.77 -4.85
CA LEU A 104 1.85 -38.50 -4.04
C LEU A 104 2.24 -39.71 -3.20
N ARG A 105 3.49 -40.12 -3.36
CA ARG A 105 4.11 -41.22 -2.61
C ARG A 105 5.09 -40.70 -1.56
N ASP A 106 5.73 -39.56 -1.83
CA ASP A 106 6.66 -38.93 -0.90
C ASP A 106 5.94 -38.27 0.29
N ASP A 107 6.65 -38.16 1.42
CA ASP A 107 6.19 -37.43 2.61
C ASP A 107 6.68 -35.99 2.63
N VAL A 108 7.51 -35.59 1.67
CA VAL A 108 8.10 -34.26 1.60
C VAL A 108 7.85 -33.67 0.22
N VAL A 109 7.38 -32.43 0.16
CA VAL A 109 7.21 -31.69 -1.10
C VAL A 109 7.89 -30.34 -1.02
N GLU A 110 8.45 -29.89 -2.13
CA GLU A 110 9.01 -28.54 -2.27
C GLU A 110 8.09 -27.66 -3.11
N VAL A 111 7.74 -26.50 -2.57
CA VAL A 111 6.78 -25.57 -3.18
C VAL A 111 7.47 -24.24 -3.43
N PRO A 112 7.69 -23.86 -4.70
CA PRO A 112 8.27 -22.57 -5.02
C PRO A 112 7.19 -21.47 -4.95
N TYR A 113 7.50 -20.39 -4.25
CA TYR A 113 6.66 -19.19 -4.15
C TYR A 113 7.52 -17.95 -4.39
N PHE A 114 6.90 -16.80 -4.63
CA PHE A 114 7.61 -15.53 -4.74
C PHE A 114 7.01 -14.48 -3.81
N VAL A 115 7.85 -13.51 -3.47
CA VAL A 115 7.42 -12.21 -2.96
C VAL A 115 7.91 -11.15 -3.92
N ALA A 116 7.00 -10.28 -4.35
CA ALA A 116 7.31 -9.14 -5.20
C ALA A 116 6.94 -7.84 -4.47
N VAL A 117 7.78 -6.83 -4.66
CA VAL A 117 7.50 -5.46 -4.25
C VAL A 117 7.05 -4.73 -5.51
N MET A 118 5.84 -4.20 -5.49
CA MET A 118 5.37 -3.28 -6.53
C MET A 118 5.39 -1.85 -6.06
N ARG A 119 5.44 -0.94 -7.03
CA ARG A 119 5.34 0.49 -6.88
C ARG A 119 4.25 1.02 -7.81
N ASP A 120 3.46 1.97 -7.31
CA ASP A 120 2.46 2.75 -8.05
C ASP A 120 1.52 1.88 -8.89
N ASN A 121 1.16 0.71 -8.34
CA ASN A 121 0.20 -0.25 -8.91
C ASN A 121 0.56 -0.78 -10.32
N GLY A 122 1.83 -0.73 -10.72
CA GLY A 122 2.21 -1.18 -12.07
C GLY A 122 3.69 -1.51 -12.28
N GLU A 123 4.60 -1.07 -11.40
CA GLU A 123 6.02 -1.33 -11.56
C GLU A 123 6.50 -2.38 -10.55
N ILE A 124 7.02 -3.51 -11.03
CA ILE A 124 7.70 -4.49 -10.17
C ILE A 124 9.12 -3.99 -9.90
N VAL A 125 9.37 -3.47 -8.69
CA VAL A 125 10.68 -2.96 -8.31
C VAL A 125 11.62 -4.05 -7.79
N ALA A 126 11.07 -5.12 -7.24
CA ALA A 126 11.84 -6.28 -6.81
C ALA A 126 10.97 -7.54 -6.84
N LYS A 127 11.57 -8.69 -7.14
CA LYS A 127 10.93 -10.01 -7.00
C LYS A 127 11.98 -11.01 -6.53
N LYS A 128 11.62 -11.82 -5.52
CA LYS A 128 12.45 -12.94 -5.05
C LYS A 128 11.64 -14.21 -5.00
N ILE A 129 12.21 -15.28 -5.53
CA ILE A 129 11.63 -16.64 -5.50
C ILE A 129 12.25 -17.39 -4.33
N TYR A 130 11.39 -18.05 -3.56
CA TYR A 130 11.71 -18.90 -2.43
C TYR A 130 11.25 -20.33 -2.72
N ARG A 131 11.80 -21.29 -1.98
CA ARG A 131 11.34 -22.68 -1.98
C ARG A 131 11.11 -23.09 -0.54
N THR A 132 9.88 -23.44 -0.22
CA THR A 132 9.56 -23.99 1.10
C THR A 132 9.40 -25.50 1.02
N ARG A 133 9.66 -26.18 2.13
CA ARG A 133 9.53 -27.62 2.26
C ARG A 133 8.37 -27.91 3.20
N LEU A 134 7.38 -28.66 2.72
CA LEU A 134 6.29 -29.16 3.53
C LEU A 134 6.50 -30.65 3.80
N VAL A 135 6.37 -31.04 5.07
CA VAL A 135 6.53 -32.43 5.52
C VAL A 135 5.18 -32.92 6.00
N PHE A 136 4.65 -33.93 5.32
CA PHE A 136 3.47 -34.66 5.74
C PHE A 136 3.89 -35.66 6.82
N ALA A 137 3.28 -35.55 8.01
CA ALA A 137 3.40 -36.61 9.00
C ALA A 137 2.88 -37.95 8.43
N ARG A 138 3.31 -39.08 8.98
CA ARG A 138 2.95 -40.42 8.49
C ARG A 138 1.43 -40.58 8.40
N GLY A 139 0.92 -40.82 7.19
CA GLY A 139 -0.51 -40.96 6.92
C GLY A 139 -1.32 -39.65 6.88
N ALA A 140 -0.69 -38.50 7.10
CA ALA A 140 -1.36 -37.21 7.07
C ALA A 140 -1.70 -36.79 5.64
N LYS A 141 -2.91 -36.21 5.49
CA LYS A 141 -3.38 -35.63 4.23
C LYS A 141 -3.04 -34.15 4.08
N ARG A 142 -2.56 -33.50 5.14
CA ARG A 142 -2.26 -32.07 5.19
C ARG A 142 -0.88 -31.86 5.79
N ALA A 143 -0.15 -30.91 5.22
CA ALA A 143 1.09 -30.36 5.77
C ALA A 143 1.02 -28.84 5.67
N GLU A 144 1.69 -28.13 6.57
CA GLU A 144 1.72 -26.67 6.54
C GLU A 144 3.04 -26.13 7.09
N THR A 145 3.36 -24.90 6.70
CA THR A 145 4.50 -24.13 7.18
C THR A 145 4.13 -22.66 7.22
N VAL A 146 4.80 -21.90 8.09
CA VAL A 146 4.64 -20.46 8.19
C VAL A 146 5.88 -19.79 7.62
N GLU A 147 5.65 -18.82 6.75
CA GLU A 147 6.70 -18.00 6.16
C GLU A 147 6.67 -16.59 6.78
N GLU A 148 7.85 -16.04 7.05
CA GLU A 148 8.03 -14.68 7.54
C GLU A 148 9.07 -13.96 6.69
N ILE A 149 8.65 -12.90 6.00
CA ILE A 149 9.46 -12.17 5.04
C ILE A 149 9.59 -10.73 5.49
N LEU A 150 10.81 -10.35 5.87
CA LEU A 150 11.14 -8.96 6.19
C LEU A 150 11.41 -8.18 4.89
N GLN A 151 10.70 -7.07 4.72
CA GLN A 151 10.91 -6.08 3.67
C GLN A 151 11.18 -4.72 4.28
N THR A 152 12.02 -3.92 3.64
CA THR A 152 12.38 -2.59 4.12
C THR A 152 12.32 -1.58 2.99
N ILE A 153 11.52 -0.52 3.16
CA ILE A 153 11.63 0.68 2.33
C ILE A 153 12.72 1.57 2.94
N PRO A 154 13.76 1.95 2.18
CA PRO A 154 14.94 2.63 2.70
C PRO A 154 14.70 3.94 3.44
N SER A 155 13.61 4.67 3.16
CA SER A 155 13.27 5.90 3.88
C SER A 155 11.76 6.16 3.96
N ILE A 156 11.35 6.90 4.99
CA ILE A 156 9.97 7.38 5.12
C ILE A 156 9.57 8.33 3.99
N ASP A 157 10.49 9.13 3.48
CA ASP A 157 10.22 10.04 2.35
C ASP A 157 9.91 9.26 1.07
N GLN A 158 10.61 8.14 0.85
CA GLN A 158 10.31 7.24 -0.25
C GLN A 158 8.93 6.59 -0.09
N ALA A 159 8.58 6.15 1.12
CA ALA A 159 7.26 5.59 1.43
C ALA A 159 6.11 6.61 1.38
N ARG A 160 6.41 7.92 1.43
CA ARG A 160 5.43 9.00 1.23
C ARG A 160 5.19 9.32 -0.24
N ARG A 161 6.19 9.08 -1.09
CA ARG A 161 6.17 9.44 -2.51
C ARG A 161 5.45 8.41 -3.37
N TYR A 162 5.49 7.15 -2.94
CA TYR A 162 5.07 6.02 -3.76
C TYR A 162 4.14 5.10 -2.99
N ASP A 163 3.21 4.49 -3.72
CA ASP A 163 2.35 3.44 -3.18
C ASP A 163 3.02 2.09 -3.39
N TYR A 164 3.43 1.46 -2.28
CA TYR A 164 4.08 0.15 -2.32
C TYR A 164 3.10 -0.98 -2.06
N GLU A 165 3.29 -2.09 -2.76
CA GLU A 165 2.54 -3.33 -2.52
C GLU A 165 3.51 -4.49 -2.34
N LEU A 166 3.16 -5.44 -1.46
CA LEU A 166 3.86 -6.69 -1.25
C LEU A 166 3.00 -7.84 -1.75
N LEU A 167 3.32 -8.34 -2.92
CA LEU A 167 2.58 -9.41 -3.57
C LEU A 167 3.21 -10.77 -3.26
N VAL A 168 2.37 -11.74 -2.89
CA VAL A 168 2.77 -13.14 -2.69
C VAL A 168 2.02 -14.03 -3.68
N GLY A 169 2.71 -15.02 -4.23
CA GLY A 169 2.08 -16.03 -5.10
C GLY A 169 2.97 -17.23 -5.31
N PHE A 170 2.40 -18.33 -5.77
CA PHE A 170 3.18 -19.48 -6.20
C PHE A 170 3.93 -19.20 -7.50
N GLN A 171 5.16 -19.69 -7.59
CA GLN A 171 5.90 -19.66 -8.84
C GLN A 171 5.48 -20.86 -9.69
N VAL A 172 4.56 -20.59 -10.60
CA VAL A 172 4.02 -21.58 -11.54
C VAL A 172 5.04 -21.82 -12.67
N LYS A 173 5.15 -23.07 -13.14
CA LYS A 173 5.86 -23.38 -14.39
C LYS A 173 4.86 -23.27 -15.53
N THR A 174 5.32 -23.00 -16.75
CA THR A 174 4.45 -22.84 -17.93
C THR A 174 3.44 -23.99 -18.08
N ASP A 175 3.83 -25.21 -17.69
CA ASP A 175 3.00 -26.42 -17.75
C ASP A 175 1.87 -26.49 -16.70
N ASP A 176 1.75 -25.57 -15.74
CA ASP A 176 0.64 -25.57 -14.77
C ASP A 176 -0.33 -24.38 -14.92
N LEU A 177 -0.09 -23.46 -15.87
CA LEU A 177 -0.86 -22.21 -16.00
C LEU A 177 -2.36 -22.41 -16.29
N ILE A 178 -2.77 -23.53 -16.89
CA ILE A 178 -4.16 -23.71 -17.35
C ILE A 178 -5.14 -23.97 -16.19
N PHE A 179 -4.68 -24.49 -15.05
CA PHE A 179 -5.58 -24.89 -13.96
C PHE A 179 -5.83 -23.78 -12.93
N ASN A 180 -4.88 -22.85 -12.75
CA ASN A 180 -5.00 -21.84 -11.69
C ASN A 180 -5.71 -20.56 -12.15
N VAL A 181 -5.92 -20.36 -13.46
CA VAL A 181 -6.53 -19.14 -14.03
C VAL A 181 -8.06 -19.25 -14.17
N VAL A 182 -8.64 -20.44 -13.96
CA VAL A 182 -10.08 -20.66 -14.09
C VAL A 182 -10.65 -21.14 -12.77
N ARG A 183 -11.16 -20.21 -11.96
CA ARG A 183 -12.12 -20.54 -10.90
C ARG A 183 -13.08 -19.40 -10.65
#